data_AF-A0A7W0NTE8-F1
#
_entry.id   AF-A0A7W0NTE8-F1
#
_cell.length_a   1.000
_cell.length_b   1.000
_cell.length_c   1.000
_cell.angle_alpha   90.00
_cell.angle_beta   90.00
_cell.angle_gamma   90.00
#
_symmetry.space_group_name_H-M   'P 1'
#
loop_
_entity.id
_entity.type
_entity.pdbx_description
1 polymer ?
#
loop_
_entity_poly.entity_id
_entity_poly.type
_entity_poly.pdbx_seq_one_letter_code
_entity_poly.pdbx_strand_id
1 'polypeptide(L)'
;MGKHDRKSNLGRTLVQVNRIGNQRAQTEQVIEAEIRNSMQALKSGEARLASALAMRQSAEQLYGSEQRQFRAGTTTFYLVLQRQTELLAARSRELQAQTDLNKAISEFQRATGTTLSANNVTVSQKQEFNILPNRRNTGFNTRFFSK
;
A
#
# COMPACT_ATOMS: atom_id res chain seq x y z
N MET A 1 -20.03 -15.42 -59.21
CA MET A 1 -19.94 -15.69 -57.76
C MET A 1 -19.24 -14.56 -56.96
N GLY A 2 -18.00 -14.15 -57.24
CA GLY A 2 -17.16 -13.40 -56.28
C GLY A 2 -17.39 -11.89 -56.00
N LYS A 3 -18.56 -11.27 -56.23
CA LYS A 3 -18.84 -9.87 -55.79
C LYS A 3 -19.66 -9.81 -54.48
N HIS A 4 -20.57 -10.77 -54.27
CA HIS A 4 -21.35 -10.87 -53.03
C HIS A 4 -20.49 -11.35 -51.85
N ASP A 5 -19.60 -12.32 -52.09
CA ASP A 5 -18.70 -12.88 -51.07
C ASP A 5 -17.75 -11.82 -50.51
N ARG A 6 -17.22 -10.93 -51.37
CA ARG A 6 -16.33 -9.83 -50.96
C ARG A 6 -17.05 -8.75 -50.14
N LYS A 7 -18.31 -8.42 -50.47
CA LYS A 7 -19.13 -7.47 -49.68
C LYS A 7 -19.52 -8.06 -48.31
N SER A 8 -19.90 -9.34 -48.28
CA SER A 8 -20.22 -10.04 -47.03
C SER A 8 -19.00 -10.17 -46.11
N ASN A 9 -17.83 -10.50 -46.67
CA ASN A 9 -16.59 -10.58 -45.91
C ASN A 9 -16.17 -9.20 -45.36
N LEU A 10 -16.26 -8.13 -46.16
CA LEU A 10 -15.97 -6.76 -45.72
C LEU A 10 -16.91 -6.30 -44.58
N GLY A 11 -18.20 -6.62 -44.68
CA GLY A 11 -19.18 -6.34 -43.62
C GLY A 11 -18.87 -7.07 -42.32
N ARG A 12 -18.44 -8.34 -42.39
CA ARG A 12 -17.99 -9.11 -41.22
C ARG A 12 -16.73 -8.51 -40.58
N THR A 13 -15.75 -8.11 -41.38
CA THR A 13 -14.52 -7.47 -40.88
C THR A 13 -14.81 -6.13 -40.20
N LEU A 14 -15.69 -5.28 -40.77
CA LEU A 14 -16.09 -4.01 -40.16
C LEU A 14 -16.77 -4.20 -38.80
N VAL A 15 -17.68 -5.16 -38.68
CA VAL A 15 -18.33 -5.50 -37.40
C VAL A 15 -17.31 -6.01 -36.37
N GLN A 16 -16.33 -6.82 -36.81
CA GLN A 16 -15.27 -7.30 -35.94
C GLN A 16 -14.35 -6.17 -35.45
N VAL A 17 -13.99 -5.23 -36.32
CA VAL A 17 -13.22 -4.03 -35.94
C VAL A 17 -13.97 -3.19 -34.91
N ASN A 18 -15.27 -2.92 -35.14
CA ASN A 18 -16.09 -2.19 -34.18
C ASN A 18 -16.20 -2.92 -32.82
N ARG A 19 -16.33 -4.25 -32.83
CA ARG A 19 -16.35 -5.07 -31.61
C ARG A 19 -15.03 -4.93 -30.83
N ILE A 20 -13.88 -5.04 -31.50
CA ILE A 20 -12.57 -4.89 -30.87
C ILE A 20 -12.39 -3.48 -30.32
N GLY A 21 -12.80 -2.45 -31.07
CA GLY A 21 -12.77 -1.06 -30.61
C GLY A 21 -13.60 -0.84 -29.35
N ASN A 22 -14.83 -1.39 -29.31
CA ASN A 22 -15.68 -1.31 -28.13
C ASN A 22 -15.11 -2.07 -26.93
N GLN A 23 -14.53 -3.25 -27.15
CA GLN A 23 -13.86 -4.02 -26.09
C GLN A 23 -12.68 -3.25 -25.51
N ARG A 24 -11.86 -2.63 -26.38
CA ARG A 24 -10.74 -1.80 -25.95
C ARG A 24 -11.21 -0.60 -25.11
N ALA A 25 -12.20 0.15 -25.59
CA ALA A 25 -12.74 1.29 -24.86
C ALA A 25 -13.31 0.88 -23.48
N GLN A 26 -13.98 -0.27 -23.41
CA GLN A 26 -14.48 -0.81 -22.15
C GLN A 26 -13.33 -1.18 -21.19
N THR A 27 -12.26 -1.80 -21.70
CA THR A 27 -11.06 -2.10 -20.90
C THR A 27 -10.39 -0.83 -20.40
N GLU A 28 -10.24 0.19 -21.24
CA GLU A 28 -9.67 1.49 -20.87
C GLU A 28 -10.46 2.15 -19.74
N GLN A 29 -11.80 2.17 -19.83
CA GLN A 29 -12.66 2.72 -18.78
C GLN A 29 -12.53 1.99 -17.43
N VAL A 30 -12.42 0.65 -17.46
CA VAL A 30 -12.22 -0.16 -16.25
C VAL A 30 -10.87 0.16 -15.61
N ILE A 31 -9.82 0.24 -16.42
CA ILE A 31 -8.46 0.57 -15.95
C ILE A 31 -8.43 1.97 -15.33
N GLU A 32 -9.03 2.98 -15.99
CA GLU A 32 -9.11 4.33 -15.41
C GLU A 32 -9.83 4.35 -14.07
N ALA A 33 -10.95 3.63 -13.95
CA ALA A 33 -11.67 3.52 -12.69
C ALA A 33 -10.82 2.84 -11.61
N GLU A 34 -10.07 1.78 -11.96
CA GLU A 34 -9.16 1.08 -11.05
C GLU A 34 -8.02 1.99 -10.56
N ILE A 35 -7.41 2.79 -11.45
CA ILE A 35 -6.38 3.78 -11.07
C ILE A 35 -6.98 4.83 -10.12
N ARG A 36 -8.15 5.39 -10.44
CA ARG A 36 -8.79 6.40 -9.58
C ARG A 36 -9.09 5.82 -8.19
N ASN A 37 -9.63 4.61 -8.14
CA ASN A 37 -9.95 3.94 -6.89
C ASN A 37 -8.70 3.62 -6.07
N SER A 38 -7.64 3.10 -6.70
CA SER A 38 -6.37 2.79 -6.02
C SER A 38 -5.65 4.05 -5.53
N MET A 39 -5.68 5.14 -6.29
CA MET A 39 -5.15 6.44 -5.85
C MET A 39 -5.92 6.98 -4.63
N GLN A 40 -7.24 6.86 -4.63
CA GLN A 40 -8.07 7.27 -3.49
C GLN A 40 -7.78 6.40 -2.25
N ALA A 41 -7.60 5.08 -2.45
CA ALA A 41 -7.23 4.16 -1.39
C ALA A 41 -5.85 4.49 -0.80
N LEU A 42 -4.87 4.83 -1.65
CA LEU A 42 -3.54 5.26 -1.25
C LEU A 42 -3.60 6.50 -0.34
N LYS A 43 -4.26 7.57 -0.81
CA LYS A 43 -4.43 8.81 -0.02
C LYS A 43 -5.16 8.57 1.30
N SER A 44 -6.18 7.71 1.29
CA SER A 44 -6.87 7.32 2.52
C SER A 44 -5.96 6.56 3.48
N GLY A 45 -5.12 5.66 2.96
CA GLY A 45 -4.11 4.93 3.73
C GLY A 45 -3.09 5.85 4.39
N GLU A 46 -2.58 6.85 3.66
CA GLU A 46 -1.65 7.85 4.19
C GLU A 46 -2.28 8.65 5.34
N ALA A 47 -3.51 9.13 5.16
CA ALA A 47 -4.22 9.86 6.20
C ALA A 47 -4.49 9.01 7.45
N ARG A 48 -4.83 7.72 7.27
CA ARG A 48 -5.00 6.77 8.39
C ARG A 48 -3.70 6.53 9.14
N LEU A 49 -2.58 6.36 8.42
CA LEU A 49 -1.27 6.20 9.04
C LEU A 49 -0.88 7.45 9.84
N ALA A 50 -1.07 8.64 9.27
CA ALA A 50 -0.80 9.90 9.98
C ALA A 50 -1.63 10.01 11.27
N SER A 51 -2.90 9.65 11.22
CA SER A 51 -3.80 9.64 12.39
C SER A 51 -3.35 8.62 13.44
N ALA A 52 -2.99 7.41 13.02
CA ALA A 52 -2.53 6.36 13.92
C ALA A 52 -1.19 6.71 14.60
N LEU A 53 -0.27 7.36 13.88
CA LEU A 53 0.98 7.88 14.43
C LEU A 53 0.72 8.92 15.54
N ALA A 54 -0.16 9.89 15.27
CA ALA A 54 -0.53 10.90 16.26
C ALA A 54 -1.17 10.28 17.51
N MET A 55 -2.06 9.28 17.33
CA MET A 55 -2.65 8.52 18.43
C MET A 55 -1.60 7.76 19.25
N ARG A 56 -0.63 7.09 18.60
CA ARG A 56 0.45 6.39 19.32
C ARG A 56 1.29 7.37 20.13
N GLN A 57 1.67 8.51 19.54
CA GLN A 57 2.46 9.54 20.24
C GLN A 57 1.73 10.08 21.47
N SER A 58 0.43 10.38 21.33
CA SER A 58 -0.40 10.82 22.46
C SER A 58 -0.49 9.75 23.57
N ALA A 59 -0.73 8.49 23.22
CA ALA A 59 -0.78 7.39 24.19
C ALA A 59 0.58 7.19 24.90
N GLU A 60 1.70 7.40 24.20
CA GLU A 60 3.04 7.31 24.77
C GLU A 60 3.29 8.43 25.80
N GLN A 61 2.85 9.66 25.49
CA GLN A 61 2.91 10.78 26.44
C GLN A 61 2.05 10.54 27.68
N LEU A 62 0.83 10.03 27.50
CA LEU A 62 -0.08 9.70 28.60
C LEU A 62 0.52 8.62 29.51
N TYR A 63 1.04 7.53 28.94
CA TYR A 63 1.73 6.49 29.71
C TYR A 63 2.93 7.04 30.48
N GLY A 64 3.77 7.85 29.83
CA GLY A 64 4.91 8.49 30.48
C GLY A 64 4.50 9.44 31.62
N SER A 65 3.39 10.17 31.46
CA SER A 65 2.83 11.04 32.50
C SER A 65 2.31 10.23 33.69
N GLU A 66 1.56 9.17 33.42
CA GLU A 66 1.03 8.28 34.45
C GLU A 66 2.16 7.63 35.26
N GLN A 67 3.22 7.21 34.59
CA GLN A 67 4.38 6.62 35.27
C GLN A 67 5.11 7.64 36.18
N ARG A 68 5.16 8.93 35.81
CA ARG A 68 5.71 9.98 36.69
C ARG A 68 4.82 10.21 37.91
N GLN A 69 3.51 10.30 37.71
CA GLN A 69 2.54 10.43 38.80
C GLN A 69 2.61 9.23 39.76
N PHE A 70 2.82 8.02 39.24
CA PHE A 70 2.93 6.82 40.08
C PHE A 70 4.17 6.86 40.96
N ARG A 71 5.31 7.29 40.41
CA ARG A 71 6.55 7.50 41.18
C ARG A 71 6.40 8.59 42.24
N ALA A 72 5.55 9.59 41.99
CA ALA A 72 5.21 10.63 42.96
C ALA A 72 4.14 10.19 43.98
N GLY A 73 3.58 8.98 43.85
CA GLY A 73 2.53 8.46 44.73
C GLY A 73 1.14 9.08 44.50
N THR A 74 0.92 9.79 43.39
CA THR A 74 -0.33 10.53 43.12
C THR A 74 -1.31 9.77 42.22
N THR A 75 -1.00 8.52 41.87
CA THR A 75 -1.86 7.62 41.09
C THR A 75 -1.63 6.17 41.49
N THR A 76 -2.34 5.24 40.86
CA THR A 76 -2.31 3.80 41.16
C THR A 76 -1.61 3.00 40.07
N PHE A 77 -1.09 1.83 40.45
CA PHE A 77 -0.52 0.88 39.50
C PHE A 77 -1.52 0.45 38.42
N TYR A 78 -2.80 0.32 38.79
CA TYR A 78 -3.88 -0.01 37.85
C TYR A 78 -3.98 1.00 36.71
N LEU A 79 -3.92 2.30 37.00
CA LEU A 79 -3.96 3.35 35.97
C LEU A 79 -2.74 3.29 35.05
N VAL A 80 -1.54 3.01 35.58
CA VAL A 80 -0.33 2.80 34.77
C VAL A 80 -0.51 1.64 33.79
N LEU A 81 -1.04 0.51 34.25
CA LEU A 81 -1.30 -0.66 33.41
C LEU A 81 -2.37 -0.38 32.34
N GLN A 82 -3.41 0.37 32.70
CA GLN A 82 -4.42 0.80 31.74
C GLN A 82 -3.78 1.64 30.62
N ARG A 83 -2.96 2.64 30.95
CA ARG A 83 -2.26 3.47 29.94
C ARG A 83 -1.28 2.66 29.10
N GLN A 84 -0.59 1.69 29.69
CA GLN A 84 0.27 0.78 28.95
C GLN A 84 -0.52 -0.04 27.91
N THR A 85 -1.68 -0.56 28.31
CA THR A 85 -2.58 -1.32 27.41
C THR A 85 -3.10 -0.45 26.27
N GLU A 86 -3.48 0.80 26.57
CA GLU A 86 -3.89 1.79 25.57
C GLU A 86 -2.76 2.11 24.56
N LEU A 87 -1.52 2.27 25.03
CA LEU A 87 -0.34 2.46 24.17
C LEU A 87 -0.09 1.24 23.26
N LEU A 88 -0.21 0.02 23.80
CA LEU A 88 -0.07 -1.20 23.00
C LEU A 88 -1.14 -1.28 21.91
N ALA A 89 -2.40 -0.99 22.25
CA ALA A 89 -3.48 -0.93 21.27
C ALA A 89 -3.23 0.15 20.19
N ALA A 90 -2.70 1.32 20.56
CA ALA A 90 -2.34 2.36 19.60
C ALA A 90 -1.19 1.91 18.67
N ARG A 91 -0.17 1.23 19.18
CA ARG A 91 0.93 0.64 18.38
C ARG A 91 0.40 -0.40 17.39
N SER A 92 -0.52 -1.27 17.81
CA SER A 92 -1.14 -2.25 16.91
C SER A 92 -1.93 -1.58 15.78
N ARG A 93 -2.67 -0.50 16.06
CA ARG A 93 -3.39 0.26 15.04
C ARG A 93 -2.45 0.95 14.06
N GLU A 94 -1.33 1.50 14.53
CA GLU A 94 -0.30 2.05 13.64
C GLU A 94 0.26 1.00 12.69
N LEU A 95 0.63 -0.18 13.21
CA LEU A 95 1.16 -1.28 12.38
C LEU A 95 0.14 -1.75 11.33
N GLN A 96 -1.14 -1.84 11.71
CA GLN A 96 -2.20 -2.16 10.77
C GLN A 96 -2.32 -1.08 9.69
N ALA A 97 -2.30 0.20 10.05
CA ALA A 97 -2.36 1.30 9.10
C ALA A 97 -1.16 1.31 8.13
N GLN A 98 0.04 0.99 8.60
CA GLN A 98 1.22 0.80 7.75
C GLN A 98 1.01 -0.35 6.75
N THR A 99 0.46 -1.47 7.22
CA THR A 99 0.16 -2.63 6.36
C THR A 99 -0.88 -2.30 5.30
N ASP A 100 -1.94 -1.59 5.67
CA ASP A 100 -3.00 -1.17 4.76
C ASP A 100 -2.47 -0.17 3.72
N LEU A 101 -1.59 0.75 4.11
CA LEU A 101 -0.90 1.64 3.18
C LEU A 101 -0.01 0.85 2.19
N ASN A 102 0.76 -0.12 2.67
CA ASN A 102 1.60 -0.95 1.80
C ASN A 102 0.79 -1.75 0.76
N LYS A 103 -0.40 -2.23 1.15
CA LYS A 103 -1.34 -2.86 0.22
C LYS A 103 -1.84 -1.84 -0.82
N ALA A 104 -2.24 -0.65 -0.40
CA ALA A 104 -2.71 0.40 -1.30
C ALA A 104 -1.62 0.87 -2.29
N ILE A 105 -0.36 0.95 -1.86
CA ILE A 105 0.79 1.21 -2.74
C ILE A 105 0.92 0.13 -3.80
N SER A 106 0.88 -1.15 -3.38
CA SER A 106 0.99 -2.29 -4.29
C SER A 106 -0.16 -2.33 -5.30
N GLU A 107 -1.38 -2.02 -4.86
CA GLU A 107 -2.57 -1.92 -5.69
C GLU A 107 -2.43 -0.82 -6.76
N PHE A 108 -2.01 0.37 -6.34
CA PHE A 108 -1.80 1.50 -7.23
C PHE A 108 -0.70 1.22 -8.27
N GLN A 109 0.40 0.58 -7.85
CA GLN A 109 1.45 0.13 -8.76
C GLN A 109 0.94 -0.89 -9.78
N ARG A 110 0.09 -1.84 -9.36
CA ARG A 110 -0.53 -2.80 -10.29
C ARG A 110 -1.43 -2.10 -11.30
N ALA A 111 -2.35 -1.25 -10.86
CA ALA A 111 -3.28 -0.52 -11.73
C ALA A 111 -2.54 0.41 -12.72
N THR A 112 -1.42 0.99 -12.30
CA THR A 112 -0.57 1.79 -13.18
C THR A 112 0.20 0.89 -14.17
N GLY A 113 0.73 -0.24 -13.70
CA GLY A 113 1.44 -1.22 -14.53
C GLY A 113 0.57 -1.86 -15.62
N THR A 114 -0.70 -2.14 -15.34
CA THR A 114 -1.68 -2.59 -16.35
C THR A 114 -1.90 -1.51 -17.41
N THR A 115 -1.96 -0.24 -17.00
CA THR A 115 -2.08 0.90 -17.91
C THR A 115 -0.86 1.08 -18.81
N LEU A 116 0.35 0.98 -18.24
CA LEU A 116 1.61 1.09 -18.97
C LEU A 116 1.79 -0.06 -19.97
N SER A 117 1.42 -1.28 -19.57
CA SER A 117 1.44 -2.47 -20.43
C SER A 117 0.42 -2.37 -21.57
N ALA A 118 -0.79 -1.89 -21.30
CA ALA A 118 -1.84 -1.69 -22.31
C ALA A 118 -1.46 -0.62 -23.36
N ASN A 119 -0.60 0.33 -22.99
CA ASN A 119 -0.18 1.43 -23.87
C ASN A 119 1.26 1.29 -24.41
N ASN A 120 1.93 0.14 -24.21
CA ASN A 120 3.34 -0.09 -24.61
C ASN A 120 4.31 1.01 -24.12
N VAL A 121 4.05 1.61 -22.96
CA VAL A 121 4.93 2.63 -22.38
C VAL A 121 5.98 1.93 -21.53
N THR A 122 7.23 1.88 -22.02
CA THR A 122 8.38 1.44 -21.25
C THR A 122 8.75 2.52 -20.24
N VAL A 123 8.50 2.27 -18.96
CA VAL A 123 8.94 3.18 -17.88
C VAL A 123 10.45 3.05 -17.73
N SER A 124 11.19 3.87 -18.46
CA SER A 124 12.58 4.19 -18.14
C SER A 124 12.58 5.29 -17.07
N GLN A 125 12.20 4.95 -15.85
CA GLN A 125 12.51 5.80 -14.70
C GLN A 125 13.03 4.94 -13.55
N LYS A 126 14.33 4.65 -13.67
CA LYS A 126 15.16 4.18 -12.56
C LYS A 126 15.35 5.37 -11.59
N GLN A 127 14.31 5.70 -10.84
CA GLN A 127 14.49 6.46 -9.62
C GLN A 127 14.97 5.47 -8.58
N GLU A 128 16.28 5.52 -8.33
CA GLU A 128 16.93 4.81 -7.25
C GLU A 128 16.28 5.27 -5.93
N PHE A 129 15.29 4.51 -5.46
CA PHE A 129 14.92 4.55 -4.05
C PHE A 129 16.14 4.03 -3.31
N ASN A 130 16.93 4.97 -2.78
CA ASN A 130 18.12 4.69 -2.00
C ASN A 130 17.66 4.03 -0.69
N ILE A 131 17.45 2.72 -0.73
CA ILE A 131 17.30 1.90 0.46
C ILE A 131 18.69 1.93 1.11
N LEU A 132 18.86 2.78 2.11
CA LEU A 132 20.07 2.79 2.93
C LEU A 132 20.40 1.34 3.31
N PRO A 133 21.63 0.85 3.08
CA PRO A 133 22.00 -0.48 3.50
C PRO A 133 21.93 -0.53 5.02
N ASN A 134 20.97 -1.31 5.55
CA ASN A 134 21.00 -1.67 6.96
C ASN A 134 22.21 -2.58 7.19
N ARG A 135 23.36 -1.98 7.46
CA ARG A 135 24.54 -2.67 7.97
C ARG A 135 24.23 -3.14 9.39
N ARG A 136 23.56 -4.28 9.53
CA ARG A 136 23.71 -5.10 10.73
C ARG A 136 25.06 -5.81 10.65
N ASN A 137 26.11 -5.04 10.93
CA ASN A 137 27.37 -5.56 11.39
C ASN A 137 27.28 -5.70 12.90
N THR A 138 26.97 -6.90 13.37
CA THR A 138 27.39 -7.36 14.70
C THR A 138 27.92 -8.76 14.53
N GLY A 139 29.17 -8.85 14.07
CA GLY A 139 29.99 -10.03 14.28
C GLY A 139 30.15 -10.24 15.78
N PHE A 140 29.54 -11.31 16.28
CA PHE A 140 30.07 -12.03 17.43
C PHE A 140 30.60 -13.36 16.90
N ASN A 141 31.86 -13.32 16.49
CA ASN A 141 32.72 -14.48 16.41
C ASN A 141 33.05 -14.90 17.84
N THR A 142 32.76 -16.15 18.21
CA THR A 142 33.72 -17.04 18.89
C THR A 142 33.19 -18.47 18.95
N ARG A 143 33.86 -19.32 18.18
CA ARG A 143 34.02 -20.78 18.26
C ARG A 143 33.83 -21.37 19.67
N PHE A 144 32.95 -22.37 19.84
CA PHE A 144 33.09 -23.38 20.90
C PHE A 144 32.48 -24.75 20.47
N PHE A 145 33.41 -25.67 20.21
CA PHE A 145 33.41 -27.15 20.24
C PHE A 145 32.41 -28.03 19.46
N SER A 146 33.02 -28.87 18.63
CA SER A 146 32.56 -30.20 18.21
C SER A 146 32.54 -31.20 19.37
N LYS A 147 31.72 -32.25 19.23
CA LYS A 147 31.93 -33.54 19.90
C LYS A 147 32.00 -34.62 18.83
#